data_AF-A0A812CJZ9-F1
#
_entry.id   AF-A0A812CJZ9-F1
#
_cell.length_a   1.000
_cell.length_b   1.000
_cell.length_c   1.000
_cell.angle_alpha   90.00
_cell.angle_beta   90.00
_cell.angle_gamma   90.00
#
_symmetry.space_group_name_H-M   'P 1'
#
loop_
_entity.id
_entity.type
_entity.pdbx_description
1 polymer ?
#
loop_
_entity_poly.entity_id
_entity_poly.type
_entity_poly.pdbx_seq_one_letter_code
_entity_poly.pdbx_strand_id
1 'polypeptide(L)'
;MPILACLALVLPVTEALSRIDCTSFTLTPSEDRMVAMYCTRSAVISNQIVFGHPGDNHKFLVCTDVSAGCSGTCQNGAVFDNIAKSCGSAPVSCTLPSGADPNIPLQPLEPMITNPCNQAGLRTCFLFKHNMKNRFIICDRATTTNPKVGQCMNGFIFNFNRQVCESSQDHIITCGRNEVSTQLAIFFLIVVIIVMQLKLDSTYLRVIGGMSLVWLLIISRGQKVWYYIDLILSVLAGCAFLILAPQFLRSQTDVHIDTVHLFMIRSFGIVLIGSAYLWWQVRNSKDVTVHTTLMWARVIGGFSALLAQLFAQFFYKDNKTGRMTEEHLYISVVSTVLWTLGNVIYCLRSKDWGGYMETQSKLNTFLRNDFVMTLMLGIMFFAFPVWMLRMQTNISKLNGVHAHLYRVFGSALISSAIISGRASNFLIDSDKRSQLYARLYINIALIILFAVSYLSSKHLQWSAQNTPFVLGGVAMWTLNALFGCYSSSYHRT
;
A
#
# COMPACT_ATOMS: atom_id res chain seq x y z
N MET A 1 10.01 26.01 20.17
CA MET A 1 8.83 25.39 20.81
C MET A 1 8.17 24.44 19.81
N PRO A 2 7.75 23.23 20.22
CA PRO A 2 8.06 22.00 19.49
C PRO A 2 6.90 21.48 18.63
N ILE A 3 7.13 21.24 17.33
CA ILE A 3 6.23 20.49 16.42
C ILE A 3 7.02 19.38 15.66
N LEU A 4 8.23 19.04 16.10
CA LEU A 4 9.06 18.01 15.45
C LEU A 4 8.82 16.57 15.96
N ALA A 5 7.89 16.32 16.87
CA ALA A 5 7.81 15.04 17.60
C ALA A 5 6.78 14.01 17.09
N CYS A 6 5.93 14.32 16.09
CA CYS A 6 4.87 13.37 15.67
C CYS A 6 5.17 12.56 14.40
N LEU A 7 6.27 12.80 13.67
CA LEU A 7 6.59 12.04 12.45
C LEU A 7 7.51 10.82 12.67
N ALA A 8 7.94 10.54 13.90
CA ALA A 8 8.94 9.51 14.20
C ALA A 8 8.37 8.14 14.63
N LEU A 9 7.05 7.90 14.56
CA LEU A 9 6.42 6.70 15.15
C LEU A 9 5.97 5.61 14.16
N VAL A 10 6.38 5.66 12.88
CA VAL A 10 6.03 4.62 11.88
C VAL A 10 7.26 3.95 11.23
N LEU A 11 8.47 4.34 11.62
CA LEU A 11 9.73 3.82 11.05
C LEU A 11 10.71 3.55 12.21
N PRO A 12 10.58 2.44 12.96
CA PRO A 12 11.64 1.42 12.91
C PRO A 12 11.19 0.03 13.42
N VAL A 13 10.69 -0.85 12.57
CA VAL A 13 10.69 -2.31 12.88
C VAL A 13 11.08 -3.17 11.66
N THR A 14 11.00 -2.63 10.44
CA THR A 14 11.28 -3.38 9.21
C THR A 14 12.73 -3.30 8.71
N GLU A 15 13.56 -2.39 9.22
CA GLU A 15 14.96 -2.23 8.75
C GLU A 15 15.97 -3.16 9.41
N ALA A 16 15.63 -3.84 10.52
CA ALA A 16 16.57 -4.71 11.22
C ALA A 16 16.66 -6.14 10.64
N LEU A 17 15.74 -6.53 9.74
CA LEU A 17 15.67 -7.92 9.22
C LEU A 17 15.97 -8.04 7.72
N SER A 18 16.22 -6.94 7.01
CA SER A 18 16.37 -6.94 5.54
C SER A 18 17.83 -6.96 5.03
N ARG A 19 18.82 -7.13 5.92
CA ARG A 19 20.24 -7.26 5.54
C ARG A 19 20.96 -8.33 6.36
N ILE A 20 20.56 -9.58 6.20
CA ILE A 20 21.49 -10.68 6.49
C ILE A 20 22.19 -11.00 5.17
N ASP A 21 23.26 -10.26 4.91
CA ASP A 21 24.17 -10.54 3.80
C ASP A 21 25.03 -11.73 4.25
N CYS A 22 25.06 -12.81 3.47
CA CYS A 22 25.76 -14.06 3.85
C CYS A 22 27.29 -13.91 3.96
N THR A 23 27.79 -12.70 3.73
CA THR A 23 29.19 -12.30 3.88
C THR A 23 29.53 -11.84 5.31
N SER A 24 28.54 -11.61 6.19
CA SER A 24 28.74 -10.91 7.47
C SER A 24 28.86 -11.79 8.72
N PHE A 25 28.71 -13.11 8.59
CA PHE A 25 28.96 -14.10 9.66
C PHE A 25 29.58 -15.36 9.03
N THR A 26 30.02 -16.35 9.82
CA THR A 26 30.50 -17.67 9.35
C THR A 26 29.40 -18.50 8.66
N LEU A 27 28.75 -17.90 7.67
CA LEU A 27 27.69 -18.44 6.84
C LEU A 27 28.31 -18.70 5.47
N THR A 28 28.18 -19.92 4.98
CA THR A 28 28.64 -20.27 3.63
C THR A 28 27.43 -20.34 2.70
N PRO A 29 27.50 -19.77 1.49
CA PRO A 29 26.46 -19.97 0.48
C PRO A 29 26.33 -21.46 0.22
N SER A 30 25.10 -21.96 0.32
CA SER A 30 24.82 -23.40 0.21
C SER A 30 24.41 -23.74 -1.21
N GLU A 31 25.24 -24.50 -1.93
CA GLU A 31 24.92 -25.05 -3.27
C GLU A 31 23.89 -26.19 -3.22
N ASP A 32 23.42 -26.54 -2.02
CA ASP A 32 22.64 -27.74 -1.79
C ASP A 32 21.19 -27.61 -2.29
N ARG A 33 20.72 -28.57 -3.11
CA ARG A 33 19.32 -28.65 -3.61
C ARG A 33 18.29 -28.61 -2.47
N MET A 34 18.70 -28.95 -1.26
CA MET A 34 17.85 -28.91 -0.06
C MET A 34 17.43 -27.50 0.34
N VAL A 35 18.22 -26.46 0.04
CA VAL A 35 17.89 -25.05 0.37
C VAL A 35 16.60 -24.60 -0.33
N ALA A 36 16.45 -24.95 -1.61
CA ALA A 36 15.25 -24.64 -2.38
C ALA A 36 13.98 -25.32 -1.83
N MET A 37 14.15 -26.42 -1.09
CA MET A 37 13.04 -27.20 -0.52
C MET A 37 12.50 -26.60 0.78
N TYR A 38 13.35 -25.95 1.58
CA TYR A 38 12.97 -25.33 2.86
C TYR A 38 12.66 -23.83 2.72
N CYS A 39 13.38 -23.11 1.85
CA CYS A 39 13.15 -21.70 1.58
C CYS A 39 11.98 -21.49 0.62
N THR A 40 10.79 -21.96 1.00
CA THR A 40 9.58 -21.80 0.20
C THR A 40 8.95 -20.42 0.40
N ARG A 41 8.17 -19.99 -0.60
CA ARG A 41 7.43 -18.73 -0.55
C ARG A 41 6.53 -18.62 0.69
N SER A 42 5.87 -19.72 1.04
CA SER A 42 5.01 -19.80 2.23
C SER A 42 5.79 -19.65 3.53
N ALA A 43 7.04 -20.13 3.58
CA ALA A 43 7.88 -20.05 4.76
C ALA A 43 8.40 -18.63 5.01
N VAL A 44 8.84 -17.94 3.94
CA VAL A 44 9.26 -16.53 4.01
C VAL A 44 8.09 -15.61 4.42
N ILE A 45 6.91 -15.81 3.83
CA ILE A 45 5.70 -15.03 4.17
C ILE A 45 5.26 -15.25 5.63
N SER A 46 5.51 -16.43 6.21
CA SER A 46 5.18 -16.74 7.60
C SER A 46 6.28 -16.36 8.61
N ASN A 47 7.29 -15.59 8.17
CA ASN A 47 8.43 -15.16 8.97
C ASN A 47 9.26 -16.33 9.54
N GLN A 48 9.21 -17.49 8.89
CA GLN A 48 10.07 -18.63 9.19
C GLN A 48 11.31 -18.55 8.31
N ILE A 49 12.34 -17.86 8.82
CA ILE A 49 13.57 -17.61 8.06
C ILE A 49 14.74 -18.50 8.50
N VAL A 50 14.64 -19.22 9.62
CA VAL A 50 15.70 -20.13 10.10
C VAL A 50 15.18 -21.55 10.28
N PHE A 51 15.90 -22.52 9.71
CA PHE A 51 15.58 -23.95 9.74
C PHE A 51 16.79 -24.75 10.21
N GLY A 52 16.58 -25.86 10.90
CA GLY A 52 17.65 -26.83 11.16
C GLY A 52 18.11 -27.50 9.87
N HIS A 53 19.42 -27.76 9.77
CA HIS A 53 19.97 -28.46 8.61
C HIS A 53 19.60 -29.96 8.66
N PRO A 54 19.06 -30.55 7.58
CA PRO A 54 18.48 -31.90 7.60
C PRO A 54 19.50 -33.02 7.83
N GLY A 55 20.77 -32.81 7.48
CA GLY A 55 21.85 -33.79 7.64
C GLY A 55 22.84 -33.50 8.77
N ASP A 56 22.74 -32.34 9.45
CA ASP A 56 23.74 -31.93 10.44
C ASP A 56 23.08 -31.04 11.51
N ASN A 57 22.93 -31.58 12.72
CA ASN A 57 22.26 -30.90 13.83
C ASN A 57 23.12 -29.77 14.45
N HIS A 58 24.38 -29.64 14.05
CA HIS A 58 25.22 -28.49 14.38
C HIS A 58 25.11 -27.39 13.32
N LYS A 59 24.29 -27.57 12.29
CA LYS A 59 24.07 -26.56 11.25
C LYS A 59 22.62 -26.10 11.18
N PHE A 60 22.44 -24.90 10.65
CA PHE A 60 21.15 -24.29 10.39
C PHE A 60 21.17 -23.60 9.03
N LEU A 61 20.01 -23.46 8.42
CA LEU A 61 19.77 -22.77 7.16
C LEU A 61 19.05 -21.46 7.47
N VAL A 62 19.55 -20.36 6.93
CA VAL A 62 18.88 -19.06 6.95
C VAL A 62 18.42 -18.74 5.55
N CYS A 63 17.11 -18.61 5.35
CA CYS A 63 16.54 -18.22 4.08
C CYS A 63 16.60 -16.69 3.94
N THR A 64 17.31 -16.23 2.92
CA THR A 64 17.37 -14.81 2.56
C THR A 64 16.31 -14.46 1.52
N ASP A 65 15.90 -15.40 0.68
CA ASP A 65 14.81 -15.25 -0.31
C ASP A 65 14.19 -16.63 -0.68
N VAL A 66 13.16 -16.64 -1.54
CA VAL A 66 12.34 -17.81 -1.99
C VAL A 66 13.13 -18.90 -2.74
N SER A 67 14.45 -18.74 -2.87
CA SER A 67 15.34 -19.74 -3.48
C SER A 67 16.80 -19.61 -3.03
N ALA A 68 17.09 -18.73 -2.08
CA ALA A 68 18.44 -18.44 -1.61
C ALA A 68 18.50 -18.58 -0.10
N GLY A 69 19.46 -19.37 0.37
CA GLY A 69 19.67 -19.59 1.78
C GLY A 69 21.12 -19.94 2.07
N CYS A 70 21.55 -19.60 3.28
CA CYS A 70 22.92 -19.76 3.72
C CYS A 70 22.98 -20.73 4.88
N SER A 71 24.00 -21.57 4.88
CA SER A 71 24.21 -22.56 5.94
C SER A 71 25.15 -21.97 6.99
N GLY A 72 24.72 -21.98 8.25
CA GLY A 72 25.51 -21.60 9.41
C GLY A 72 25.81 -22.81 10.30
N THR A 73 26.93 -22.75 11.01
CA THR A 73 27.30 -23.79 12.00
C THR A 73 27.22 -23.19 13.40
N CYS A 74 26.57 -23.90 14.32
CA CYS A 74 26.52 -23.59 15.73
C CYS A 74 27.93 -23.68 16.36
N GLN A 75 28.32 -22.66 17.10
CA GLN A 75 29.63 -22.60 17.75
C GLN A 75 29.72 -23.59 18.93
N ASN A 76 30.95 -23.98 19.26
CA ASN A 76 31.27 -24.83 20.43
C ASN A 76 30.55 -26.20 20.46
N GLY A 77 30.22 -26.76 19.29
CA GLY A 77 29.51 -28.04 19.20
C GLY A 77 28.07 -27.98 19.73
N ALA A 78 27.49 -26.77 19.88
CA ALA A 78 26.09 -26.61 20.21
C ALA A 78 25.19 -27.18 19.11
N VAL A 79 23.98 -27.58 19.47
CA VAL A 79 22.99 -28.16 18.56
C VAL A 79 21.93 -27.12 18.26
N PHE A 80 21.49 -27.02 17.01
CA PHE A 80 20.44 -26.11 16.62
C PHE A 80 19.07 -26.61 17.08
N ASP A 81 18.36 -25.81 17.88
CA ASP A 81 16.99 -26.07 18.31
C ASP A 81 16.01 -25.46 17.31
N ASN A 82 15.23 -26.31 16.64
CA ASN A 82 14.25 -25.90 15.64
C ASN A 82 13.03 -25.18 16.22
N ILE A 83 12.74 -25.37 17.51
CA ILE A 83 11.62 -24.74 18.22
C ILE A 83 12.06 -23.35 18.70
N ALA A 84 13.19 -23.29 19.41
CA ALA A 84 13.75 -22.03 19.92
C ALA A 84 14.46 -21.19 18.86
N LYS A 85 14.67 -21.73 17.65
CA LYS A 85 15.38 -21.10 16.52
C LYS A 85 16.75 -20.57 16.93
N SER A 86 17.47 -21.32 17.76
CA SER A 86 18.76 -20.91 18.34
C SER A 86 19.69 -22.11 18.56
N CYS A 87 20.99 -21.84 18.62
CA CYS A 87 21.99 -22.85 18.97
C CYS A 87 22.09 -22.96 20.50
N GLY A 88 21.86 -24.17 21.04
CA GLY A 88 21.86 -24.43 22.47
C GLY A 88 22.44 -25.80 22.83
N SER A 89 22.47 -26.09 24.13
CA SER A 89 22.76 -27.45 24.62
C SER A 89 21.57 -28.34 24.28
N ALA A 90 21.81 -29.54 23.73
CA ALA A 90 20.76 -30.42 23.24
C ALA A 90 19.67 -30.66 24.31
N PRO A 91 18.38 -30.36 24.03
CA PRO A 91 17.32 -30.66 24.97
C PRO A 91 17.20 -32.18 25.15
N VAL A 92 17.22 -32.62 26.40
CA VAL A 92 17.28 -34.03 26.82
C VAL A 92 15.89 -34.72 26.77
N SER A 93 14.81 -34.00 26.42
CA SER A 93 13.46 -34.55 26.39
C SER A 93 12.56 -33.82 25.40
N CYS A 94 11.77 -34.56 24.62
CA CYS A 94 10.73 -34.00 23.77
C CYS A 94 9.64 -33.33 24.61
N THR A 95 9.50 -32.02 24.50
CA THR A 95 8.28 -31.33 24.94
C THR A 95 7.15 -31.60 23.95
N LEU A 96 5.94 -31.85 24.47
CA LEU A 96 4.74 -32.02 23.64
C LEU A 96 4.47 -30.75 22.81
N PRO A 97 4.00 -30.88 21.56
CA PRO A 97 3.65 -29.74 20.73
C PRO A 97 2.47 -28.97 21.35
N SER A 98 2.42 -27.66 21.10
CA SER A 98 1.28 -26.83 21.53
C SER A 98 -0.03 -27.37 20.94
N GLY A 99 -1.05 -27.52 21.79
CA GLY A 99 -2.35 -28.12 21.43
C GLY A 99 -2.40 -29.66 21.48
N ALA A 100 -1.31 -30.32 21.89
CA ALA A 100 -1.38 -31.73 22.30
C ALA A 100 -2.21 -31.89 23.58
N ASP A 101 -2.91 -33.00 23.72
CA ASP A 101 -3.63 -33.32 24.95
C ASP A 101 -2.64 -33.84 26.01
N PRO A 102 -2.37 -33.09 27.10
CA PRO A 102 -1.41 -33.51 28.12
C PRO A 102 -1.93 -34.68 28.96
N ASN A 103 -3.24 -34.97 28.92
CA ASN A 103 -3.86 -36.00 29.75
C ASN A 103 -3.84 -37.39 29.10
N ILE A 104 -3.50 -37.48 27.81
CA ILE A 104 -3.43 -38.75 27.09
C ILE A 104 -1.96 -39.24 27.12
N PRO A 105 -1.67 -40.37 27.78
CA PRO A 105 -0.32 -40.91 27.81
C PRO A 105 0.12 -41.33 26.41
N LEU A 106 1.40 -41.08 26.11
CA LEU A 106 2.02 -41.48 24.87
C LEU A 106 1.94 -43.00 24.67
N GLN A 107 1.39 -43.42 23.53
CA GLN A 107 1.21 -44.84 23.21
C GLN A 107 2.38 -45.38 22.38
N PRO A 108 2.68 -46.68 22.41
CA PRO A 108 3.62 -47.28 21.47
C PRO A 108 3.08 -47.16 20.03
N LEU A 109 3.97 -47.07 19.04
CA LEU A 109 3.56 -47.11 17.64
C LEU A 109 2.86 -48.43 17.29
N GLU A 110 1.73 -48.32 16.61
CA GLU A 110 0.94 -49.45 16.13
C GLU A 110 1.78 -50.31 15.15
N PRO A 111 1.74 -51.66 15.24
CA PRO A 111 2.65 -52.55 14.50
C PRO A 111 2.50 -52.50 12.98
N MET A 112 1.39 -51.92 12.47
CA MET A 112 1.14 -51.76 11.04
C MET A 112 1.71 -50.47 10.44
N ILE A 113 2.26 -49.57 11.26
CA ILE A 113 2.84 -48.31 10.80
C ILE A 113 4.36 -48.45 10.73
N THR A 114 4.93 -48.26 9.54
CA THR A 114 6.39 -48.26 9.34
C THR A 114 7.05 -47.21 10.24
N ASN A 115 8.01 -47.61 11.07
CA ASN A 115 8.72 -46.71 11.99
C ASN A 115 9.46 -45.61 11.20
N PRO A 116 9.00 -44.34 11.26
CA PRO A 116 9.62 -43.25 10.51
C PRO A 116 10.93 -42.76 11.18
N CYS A 117 11.18 -43.10 12.44
CA CYS A 117 12.35 -42.64 13.18
C CYS A 117 13.66 -43.22 12.64
N ASN A 118 13.61 -44.37 11.96
CA ASN A 118 14.79 -45.01 11.36
C ASN A 118 15.32 -44.28 10.12
N GLN A 119 14.47 -43.50 9.44
CA GLN A 119 14.84 -42.85 8.18
C GLN A 119 15.61 -41.53 8.37
N ALA A 120 15.66 -40.99 9.60
CA ALA A 120 16.03 -39.59 9.80
C ALA A 120 17.30 -39.36 10.62
N GLY A 121 18.08 -40.40 10.97
CA GLY A 121 19.36 -40.22 11.69
C GLY A 121 19.22 -39.31 12.93
N LEU A 122 18.07 -39.37 13.61
CA LEU A 122 17.57 -38.30 14.46
C LEU A 122 18.42 -38.17 15.73
N ARG A 123 19.13 -37.06 15.85
CA ARG A 123 19.86 -36.66 17.06
C ARG A 123 19.06 -35.72 17.97
N THR A 124 17.90 -35.25 17.51
CA THR A 124 16.99 -34.33 18.21
C THR A 124 15.54 -34.78 18.09
N CYS A 125 14.67 -34.25 18.97
CA CYS A 125 13.24 -34.49 18.94
C CYS A 125 12.62 -34.08 17.59
N PHE A 126 11.85 -34.96 16.96
CA PHE A 126 11.14 -34.67 15.72
C PHE A 126 9.76 -35.34 15.69
N LEU A 127 8.74 -34.61 15.20
CA LEU A 127 7.37 -35.09 15.15
C LEU A 127 6.99 -35.44 13.71
N PHE A 128 6.51 -36.67 13.48
CA PHE A 128 6.02 -37.14 12.19
C PHE A 128 4.50 -37.17 12.14
N LYS A 129 3.98 -37.05 10.92
CA LYS A 129 2.55 -37.16 10.65
C LYS A 129 2.07 -38.60 10.88
N HIS A 130 0.99 -38.75 11.65
CA HIS A 130 0.26 -40.02 11.77
C HIS A 130 -0.79 -40.15 10.65
N ASN A 131 -1.25 -41.37 10.36
CA ASN A 131 -2.35 -41.61 9.41
C ASN A 131 -3.68 -40.98 9.89
N MET A 132 -3.85 -40.85 11.20
CA MET A 132 -4.96 -40.13 11.81
C MET A 132 -4.60 -38.65 11.97
N LYS A 133 -5.45 -37.78 11.42
CA LYS A 133 -5.21 -36.32 11.37
C LYS A 133 -4.98 -35.67 12.75
N ASN A 134 -5.57 -36.21 13.81
CA ASN A 134 -5.46 -35.70 15.18
C ASN A 134 -4.32 -36.35 15.99
N ARG A 135 -3.42 -37.11 15.36
CA ARG A 135 -2.31 -37.79 16.04
C ARG A 135 -0.97 -37.45 15.38
N PHE A 136 0.09 -37.63 16.13
CA PHE A 136 1.47 -37.41 15.69
C PHE A 136 2.40 -38.45 16.31
N ILE A 137 3.53 -38.72 15.65
CA ILE A 137 4.53 -39.68 16.10
C ILE A 137 5.74 -38.91 16.63
N ILE A 138 6.17 -39.20 17.85
CA ILE A 138 7.33 -38.60 18.51
C ILE A 138 8.54 -39.52 18.35
N CYS A 139 9.57 -38.99 17.70
CA CYS A 139 10.89 -39.60 17.60
C CYS A 139 11.88 -38.76 18.42
N ASP A 140 12.52 -39.39 19.40
CA ASP A 140 13.59 -38.84 20.22
C ASP A 140 14.76 -39.82 20.29
N ARG A 141 15.86 -39.42 20.94
CA ARG A 141 17.07 -40.26 21.03
C ARG A 141 16.80 -41.59 21.75
N ALA A 142 15.89 -41.64 22.71
CA ALA A 142 15.49 -42.83 23.44
C ALA A 142 14.39 -43.65 22.73
N THR A 143 13.62 -43.04 21.81
CA THR A 143 12.50 -43.66 21.08
C THR A 143 12.81 -43.96 19.62
N THR A 144 14.06 -43.82 19.18
CA THR A 144 14.51 -44.25 17.84
C THR A 144 14.16 -45.72 17.56
N THR A 145 14.28 -46.59 18.56
CA THR A 145 13.87 -48.00 18.47
C THR A 145 12.40 -48.23 18.85
N ASN A 146 11.79 -47.33 19.62
CA ASN A 146 10.42 -47.45 20.14
C ASN A 146 9.64 -46.13 19.99
N PRO A 147 9.21 -45.76 18.77
CA PRO A 147 8.41 -44.55 18.51
C PRO A 147 7.17 -44.50 19.39
N LYS A 148 6.82 -43.28 19.81
CA LYS A 148 5.62 -43.01 20.60
C LYS A 148 4.60 -42.22 19.79
N VAL A 149 3.32 -42.43 20.04
CA VAL A 149 2.22 -41.73 19.40
C VAL A 149 1.58 -40.78 20.42
N GLY A 150 1.51 -39.50 20.06
CA GLY A 150 0.78 -38.47 20.78
C GLY A 150 -0.52 -38.09 20.07
N GLN A 151 -1.42 -37.43 20.80
CA GLN A 151 -2.73 -37.03 20.31
C GLN A 151 -2.96 -35.53 20.55
N CYS A 152 -3.52 -34.85 19.55
CA CYS A 152 -4.00 -33.48 19.65
C CYS A 152 -5.30 -33.42 20.46
N MET A 153 -5.57 -32.27 21.09
CA MET A 153 -6.86 -32.02 21.75
C MET A 153 -8.04 -32.22 20.79
N ASN A 154 -9.23 -32.53 21.32
CA ASN A 154 -10.43 -32.70 20.51
C ASN A 154 -10.70 -31.45 19.65
N GLY A 155 -10.91 -31.68 18.35
CA GLY A 155 -11.09 -30.61 17.37
C GLY A 155 -9.79 -30.03 16.80
N PHE A 156 -8.62 -30.58 17.13
CA PHE A 156 -7.33 -30.16 16.56
C PHE A 156 -6.74 -31.24 15.63
N ILE A 157 -6.02 -30.78 14.60
CA ILE A 157 -5.29 -31.58 13.60
C ILE A 157 -3.80 -31.25 13.72
N PHE A 158 -2.94 -32.26 13.59
CA PHE A 158 -1.51 -32.07 13.60
C PHE A 158 -1.00 -31.48 12.27
N ASN A 159 -0.37 -30.32 12.33
CA ASN A 159 0.28 -29.67 11.18
C ASN A 159 1.78 -29.99 11.18
N PHE A 160 2.19 -30.89 10.29
CA PHE A 160 3.58 -31.33 10.17
C PHE A 160 4.56 -30.18 9.84
N ASN A 161 4.15 -29.22 9.01
CA ASN A 161 5.04 -28.12 8.61
C ASN A 161 5.33 -27.17 9.77
N ARG A 162 4.37 -26.99 10.68
CA ARG A 162 4.49 -26.10 11.84
C ARG A 162 4.85 -26.83 13.14
N GLN A 163 4.84 -28.17 13.12
CA GLN A 163 5.09 -29.03 14.28
C GLN A 163 4.16 -28.71 15.47
N VAL A 164 2.90 -28.35 15.21
CA VAL A 164 1.88 -28.00 16.21
C VAL A 164 0.53 -28.64 15.91
N CYS A 165 -0.32 -28.79 16.93
CA CYS A 165 -1.73 -29.12 16.76
C CYS A 165 -2.51 -27.81 16.54
N GLU A 166 -3.23 -27.70 15.43
CA GLU A 166 -4.05 -26.53 15.07
C GLU A 166 -5.53 -26.91 14.98
N SER A 167 -6.45 -25.97 15.25
CA SER A 167 -7.87 -26.26 15.20
C SER A 167 -8.30 -26.71 13.80
N SER A 168 -9.04 -27.82 13.73
CA SER A 168 -9.67 -28.41 12.53
C SER A 168 -10.77 -27.52 11.96
N GLN A 169 -11.27 -26.56 12.74
CA GLN A 169 -12.28 -25.65 12.27
C GLN A 169 -11.59 -24.51 11.53
N ASP A 170 -11.67 -24.57 10.19
CA ASP A 170 -11.77 -23.42 9.29
C ASP A 170 -13.01 -22.53 9.59
N HIS A 171 -13.50 -22.51 10.84
CA HIS A 171 -13.99 -21.26 11.37
C HIS A 171 -12.78 -20.36 11.54
N ILE A 172 -12.40 -19.74 10.41
CA ILE A 172 -11.99 -18.35 10.42
C ILE A 172 -12.95 -17.70 11.40
N ILE A 173 -12.46 -17.40 12.60
CA ILE A 173 -13.06 -16.40 13.44
C ILE A 173 -12.87 -15.14 12.60
N THR A 174 -13.79 -14.93 11.66
CA THR A 174 -14.10 -13.60 11.18
C THR A 174 -14.67 -12.95 12.43
N CYS A 175 -13.78 -12.39 13.26
CA CYS A 175 -14.15 -11.26 14.10
C CYS A 175 -15.01 -10.39 13.18
N GLY A 176 -16.26 -10.14 13.54
CA GLY A 176 -17.27 -9.49 12.72
C GLY A 176 -16.77 -8.15 12.19
N ARG A 177 -15.99 -8.17 11.09
CA ARG A 177 -15.37 -6.99 10.48
C ARG A 177 -16.40 -6.21 9.69
N ASN A 178 -17.55 -6.84 9.41
CA ASN A 178 -18.69 -6.22 8.76
C ASN A 178 -19.36 -5.16 9.64
N GLU A 179 -19.30 -5.26 10.98
CA GLU A 179 -19.90 -4.26 11.88
C GLU A 179 -18.98 -3.05 12.12
N VAL A 180 -17.67 -3.26 12.26
CA VAL A 180 -16.73 -2.15 12.50
C VAL A 180 -16.59 -1.25 11.25
N SER A 181 -16.62 -1.81 10.04
CA SER A 181 -16.53 -1.03 8.81
C SER A 181 -17.78 -0.15 8.56
N THR A 182 -18.97 -0.61 8.95
CA THR A 182 -20.19 0.19 8.86
C THR A 182 -20.25 1.23 9.96
N GLN A 183 -19.85 0.90 11.20
CA GLN A 183 -19.84 1.87 12.30
C GLN A 183 -18.86 3.03 12.06
N LEU A 184 -17.66 2.78 11.53
CA LEU A 184 -16.68 3.84 11.22
C LEU A 184 -17.16 4.75 10.08
N ALA A 185 -17.80 4.16 9.06
CA ALA A 185 -18.39 4.91 7.95
C ALA A 185 -19.58 5.77 8.40
N ILE A 186 -20.43 5.22 9.27
CA ILE A 186 -21.56 5.93 9.89
C ILE A 186 -21.03 7.07 10.78
N PHE A 187 -19.99 6.85 11.57
CA PHE A 187 -19.38 7.90 12.40
C PHE A 187 -18.83 9.06 11.55
N PHE A 188 -18.11 8.76 10.46
CA PHE A 188 -17.64 9.80 9.52
C PHE A 188 -18.80 10.54 8.85
N LEU A 189 -19.85 9.82 8.44
CA LEU A 189 -21.06 10.42 7.87
C LEU A 189 -21.75 11.33 8.88
N ILE A 190 -21.83 10.91 10.15
CA ILE A 190 -22.40 11.69 11.25
C ILE A 190 -21.57 12.94 11.52
N VAL A 191 -20.22 12.85 11.55
CA VAL A 191 -19.36 14.02 11.74
C VAL A 191 -19.53 15.02 10.58
N VAL A 192 -19.62 14.53 9.34
CA VAL A 192 -19.86 15.39 8.16
C VAL A 192 -21.24 16.02 8.22
N ILE A 193 -22.28 15.26 8.59
CA ILE A 193 -23.64 15.77 8.77
C ILE A 193 -23.67 16.80 9.89
N ILE A 194 -23.01 16.58 11.03
CA ILE A 194 -22.91 17.52 12.15
C ILE A 194 -22.18 18.79 11.73
N VAL A 195 -21.07 18.68 10.98
CA VAL A 195 -20.37 19.84 10.39
C VAL A 195 -21.27 20.58 9.38
N MET A 196 -22.21 19.89 8.74
CA MET A 196 -23.17 20.45 7.78
C MET A 196 -24.47 20.95 8.40
N GLN A 197 -24.76 20.67 9.68
CA GLN A 197 -25.94 21.20 10.41
C GLN A 197 -25.91 22.74 10.60
N LEU A 198 -24.91 23.43 10.05
CA LEU A 198 -24.88 24.89 9.94
C LEU A 198 -25.82 25.37 8.82
N LYS A 199 -27.07 25.70 9.18
CA LYS A 199 -28.04 26.48 8.37
C LYS A 199 -28.12 26.10 6.88
N LEU A 200 -28.49 24.85 6.60
CA LEU A 200 -28.74 24.39 5.23
C LEU A 200 -30.16 24.74 4.77
N ASP A 201 -30.26 25.39 3.61
CA ASP A 201 -31.55 25.60 2.93
C ASP A 201 -32.12 24.28 2.36
N SER A 202 -33.45 24.19 2.24
CA SER A 202 -34.18 22.97 1.85
C SER A 202 -33.73 22.41 0.49
N THR A 203 -33.35 23.28 -0.45
CA THR A 203 -32.85 22.89 -1.77
C THR A 203 -31.53 22.12 -1.68
N TYR A 204 -30.62 22.53 -0.80
CA TYR A 204 -29.31 21.90 -0.66
C TYR A 204 -29.38 20.54 0.04
N LEU A 205 -30.29 20.39 1.01
CA LEU A 205 -30.57 19.10 1.65
C LEU A 205 -31.00 18.04 0.63
N ARG A 206 -31.77 18.43 -0.40
CA ARG A 206 -32.19 17.51 -1.46
C ARG A 206 -31.02 17.05 -2.32
N VAL A 207 -30.11 17.95 -2.68
CA VAL A 207 -28.92 17.62 -3.48
C VAL A 207 -27.97 16.70 -2.71
N ILE A 208 -27.63 17.06 -1.47
CA ILE A 208 -26.73 16.27 -0.61
C ILE A 208 -27.37 14.91 -0.29
N GLY A 209 -28.66 14.89 0.04
CA GLY A 209 -29.42 13.67 0.30
C GLY A 209 -29.44 12.75 -0.92
N GLY A 210 -29.69 13.31 -2.11
CA GLY A 210 -29.65 12.58 -3.37
C GLY A 210 -28.27 11.99 -3.68
N MET A 211 -27.21 12.79 -3.58
CA MET A 211 -25.83 12.33 -3.78
C MET A 211 -25.44 11.23 -2.80
N SER A 212 -25.81 11.38 -1.52
CA SER A 212 -25.52 10.41 -0.47
C SER A 212 -26.29 9.10 -0.69
N LEU A 213 -27.56 9.17 -1.12
CA LEU A 213 -28.36 7.99 -1.43
C LEU A 213 -27.78 7.22 -2.61
N VAL A 214 -27.44 7.90 -3.70
CA VAL A 214 -26.81 7.28 -4.88
C VAL A 214 -25.47 6.65 -4.49
N TRP A 215 -24.68 7.33 -3.66
CA TRP A 215 -23.42 6.81 -3.14
C TRP A 215 -23.62 5.54 -2.29
N LEU A 216 -24.63 5.52 -1.39
CA LEU A 216 -24.96 4.33 -0.58
C LEU A 216 -25.39 3.15 -1.46
N LEU A 217 -26.20 3.40 -2.48
CA LEU A 217 -26.61 2.38 -3.44
C LEU A 217 -25.40 1.81 -4.19
N ILE A 218 -24.49 2.67 -4.61
CA ILE A 218 -23.26 2.28 -5.29
C ILE A 218 -22.37 1.40 -4.40
N ILE A 219 -22.11 1.82 -3.15
CA ILE A 219 -21.14 1.13 -2.29
C ILE A 219 -21.64 -0.23 -1.77
N SER A 220 -22.97 -0.40 -1.74
CA SER A 220 -23.60 -1.69 -1.43
C SER A 220 -23.36 -2.76 -2.51
N ARG A 221 -23.01 -2.37 -3.75
CA ARG A 221 -22.77 -3.30 -4.87
C ARG A 221 -21.40 -3.99 -4.86
N GLY A 222 -20.55 -3.65 -3.90
CA GLY A 222 -19.26 -4.33 -3.66
C GLY A 222 -18.04 -3.61 -4.25
N GLN A 223 -16.85 -4.10 -3.89
CA GLN A 223 -15.56 -3.46 -4.18
C GLN A 223 -15.28 -3.31 -5.68
N LYS A 224 -15.54 -4.35 -6.48
CA LYS A 224 -15.29 -4.31 -7.93
C LYS A 224 -16.10 -3.20 -8.61
N VAL A 225 -17.36 -3.03 -8.22
CA VAL A 225 -18.23 -1.98 -8.78
C VAL A 225 -17.70 -0.59 -8.40
N TRP A 226 -17.30 -0.39 -7.14
CA TRP A 226 -16.68 0.87 -6.71
C TRP A 226 -15.41 1.20 -7.51
N TYR A 227 -14.55 0.22 -7.77
CA TYR A 227 -13.33 0.42 -8.58
C TYR A 227 -13.63 1.02 -9.97
N TYR A 228 -14.64 0.49 -10.67
CA TYR A 228 -15.05 1.01 -11.98
C TYR A 228 -15.74 2.36 -11.88
N ILE A 229 -16.47 2.61 -10.80
CA ILE A 229 -17.09 3.91 -10.58
C ILE A 229 -16.03 4.98 -10.29
N ASP A 230 -15.01 4.71 -9.48
CA ASP A 230 -13.87 5.63 -9.28
C ASP A 230 -13.21 5.98 -10.61
N LEU A 231 -13.01 4.99 -11.48
CA LEU A 231 -12.49 5.18 -12.84
C LEU A 231 -13.38 6.14 -13.65
N ILE A 232 -14.68 5.85 -13.74
CA ILE A 232 -15.62 6.65 -14.52
C ILE A 232 -15.71 8.07 -13.96
N LEU A 233 -15.83 8.23 -12.64
CA LEU A 233 -15.87 9.53 -11.97
C LEU A 233 -14.59 10.33 -12.21
N SER A 234 -13.43 9.67 -12.22
CA SER A 234 -12.14 10.32 -12.52
C SER A 234 -12.09 10.86 -13.95
N VAL A 235 -12.57 10.09 -14.93
CA VAL A 235 -12.67 10.54 -16.33
C VAL A 235 -13.67 11.69 -16.45
N LEU A 236 -14.88 11.54 -15.91
CA LEU A 236 -15.92 12.55 -16.02
C LEU A 236 -15.51 13.86 -15.35
N ALA A 237 -15.00 13.80 -14.11
CA ALA A 237 -14.52 14.98 -13.39
C ALA A 237 -13.32 15.62 -14.10
N GLY A 238 -12.36 14.82 -14.56
CA GLY A 238 -11.19 15.33 -15.28
C GLY A 238 -11.56 16.02 -16.60
N CYS A 239 -12.46 15.43 -17.39
CA CYS A 239 -12.99 16.03 -18.61
C CYS A 239 -13.80 17.31 -18.32
N ALA A 240 -14.61 17.30 -17.26
CA ALA A 240 -15.36 18.48 -16.82
C ALA A 240 -14.41 19.62 -16.42
N PHE A 241 -13.33 19.35 -15.68
CA PHE A 241 -12.32 20.36 -15.34
C PHE A 241 -11.50 20.83 -16.54
N LEU A 242 -11.39 20.04 -17.61
CA LEU A 242 -10.75 20.49 -18.84
C LEU A 242 -11.65 21.44 -19.65
N ILE A 243 -12.90 21.03 -19.88
CA ILE A 243 -13.83 21.65 -20.82
C ILE A 243 -14.64 22.76 -20.15
N LEU A 244 -15.17 22.49 -18.96
CA LEU A 244 -16.12 23.35 -18.23
C LEU A 244 -15.47 24.11 -17.07
N ALA A 245 -14.13 24.21 -17.04
CA ALA A 245 -13.38 24.93 -16.01
C ALA A 245 -13.92 26.34 -15.69
N PRO A 246 -14.21 27.21 -16.68
CA PRO A 246 -14.73 28.54 -16.40
C PRO A 246 -16.08 28.51 -15.68
N GLN A 247 -17.01 27.66 -16.13
CA GLN A 247 -18.34 27.53 -15.55
C GLN A 247 -18.25 26.97 -14.13
N PHE A 248 -17.43 25.94 -13.94
CA PHE A 248 -17.21 25.32 -12.64
C PHE A 248 -16.64 26.31 -11.63
N LEU A 249 -15.60 27.07 -11.99
CA LEU A 249 -15.01 28.06 -11.08
C LEU A 249 -15.97 29.22 -10.78
N ARG A 250 -16.73 29.70 -11.77
CA ARG A 250 -17.70 30.81 -11.56
C ARG A 250 -18.79 30.45 -10.55
N SER A 251 -19.15 29.18 -10.48
CA SER A 251 -20.14 28.68 -9.54
C SER A 251 -19.56 28.64 -8.11
N GLN A 252 -18.27 28.34 -7.97
CA GLN A 252 -17.62 28.10 -6.69
C GLN A 252 -16.91 29.30 -6.06
N THR A 253 -16.69 30.38 -6.80
CA THR A 253 -16.04 31.58 -6.27
C THR A 253 -16.61 32.87 -6.83
N ASP A 254 -16.62 33.92 -6.01
CA ASP A 254 -17.00 35.29 -6.39
C ASP A 254 -15.82 36.06 -7.02
N VAL A 255 -14.65 35.44 -7.14
CA VAL A 255 -13.43 36.11 -7.59
C VAL A 255 -13.32 36.09 -9.12
N HIS A 256 -12.72 37.15 -9.68
CA HIS A 256 -12.41 37.20 -11.10
C HIS A 256 -11.45 36.06 -11.50
N ILE A 257 -11.88 35.25 -12.46
CA ILE A 257 -11.14 34.08 -12.96
C ILE A 257 -10.19 34.52 -14.07
N ASP A 258 -8.91 34.43 -13.80
CA ASP A 258 -7.84 34.64 -14.78
C ASP A 258 -7.30 33.31 -15.36
N THR A 259 -6.29 33.41 -16.24
CA THR A 259 -5.70 32.26 -16.92
C THR A 259 -4.97 31.32 -15.97
N VAL A 260 -4.44 31.79 -14.84
CA VAL A 260 -3.73 30.93 -13.87
C VAL A 260 -4.73 30.05 -13.12
N HIS A 261 -5.90 30.58 -12.73
CA HIS A 261 -6.97 29.75 -12.17
C HIS A 261 -7.37 28.64 -13.14
N LEU A 262 -7.60 29.00 -14.41
CA LEU A 262 -7.98 28.06 -15.46
C LEU A 262 -6.89 27.03 -15.72
N PHE A 263 -5.63 27.43 -15.73
CA PHE A 263 -4.50 26.52 -15.88
C PHE A 263 -4.50 25.48 -14.75
N MET A 264 -4.58 25.90 -13.49
CA MET A 264 -4.48 24.98 -12.36
C MET A 264 -5.64 23.98 -12.26
N ILE A 265 -6.88 24.42 -12.46
CA ILE A 265 -8.02 23.49 -12.43
C ILE A 265 -7.95 22.47 -13.58
N ARG A 266 -7.47 22.90 -14.75
CA ARG A 266 -7.24 22.01 -15.90
C ARG A 266 -6.09 21.04 -15.64
N SER A 267 -5.00 21.50 -15.02
CA SER A 267 -3.88 20.64 -14.60
C SER A 267 -4.35 19.57 -13.62
N PHE A 268 -5.22 19.91 -12.67
CA PHE A 268 -5.86 18.94 -11.78
C PHE A 268 -6.70 17.93 -12.57
N GLY A 269 -7.51 18.39 -13.55
CA GLY A 269 -8.26 17.52 -14.45
C GLY A 269 -7.40 16.55 -15.25
N ILE A 270 -6.23 16.99 -15.75
CA ILE A 270 -5.26 16.13 -16.44
C ILE A 270 -4.74 15.02 -15.53
N VAL A 271 -4.40 15.35 -14.28
CA VAL A 271 -3.94 14.34 -13.31
C VAL A 271 -5.04 13.33 -13.01
N LEU A 272 -6.31 13.75 -12.93
CA LEU A 272 -7.45 12.85 -12.78
C LEU A 272 -7.60 11.90 -13.99
N ILE A 273 -7.55 12.41 -15.21
CA ILE A 273 -7.61 11.57 -16.42
C ILE A 273 -6.43 10.61 -16.49
N GLY A 274 -5.22 11.08 -16.20
CA GLY A 274 -4.03 10.23 -16.18
C GLY A 274 -4.10 9.13 -15.12
N SER A 275 -4.64 9.43 -13.95
CA SER A 275 -4.91 8.41 -12.91
C SER A 275 -5.99 7.40 -13.35
N ALA A 276 -7.01 7.84 -14.08
CA ALA A 276 -8.02 6.95 -14.66
C ALA A 276 -7.44 6.04 -15.75
N TYR A 277 -6.52 6.58 -16.56
CA TYR A 277 -5.77 5.80 -17.55
C TYR A 277 -4.97 4.67 -16.88
N LEU A 278 -4.27 4.97 -15.79
CA LEU A 278 -3.60 3.94 -15.00
C LEU A 278 -4.60 2.87 -14.52
N TRP A 279 -5.73 3.31 -13.95
CA TRP A 279 -6.80 2.42 -13.49
C TRP A 279 -7.26 1.46 -14.56
N TRP A 280 -7.43 2.00 -15.76
CA TRP A 280 -7.80 1.24 -16.93
C TRP A 280 -6.72 0.21 -17.26
N GLN A 281 -5.45 0.59 -17.34
CA GLN A 281 -4.36 -0.33 -17.68
C GLN A 281 -4.25 -1.51 -16.70
N VAL A 282 -4.36 -1.25 -15.40
CA VAL A 282 -4.17 -2.28 -14.36
C VAL A 282 -5.47 -2.96 -13.90
N ARG A 283 -6.62 -2.66 -14.52
CA ARG A 283 -7.93 -3.21 -14.13
C ARG A 283 -7.97 -4.74 -14.12
N ASN A 284 -7.21 -5.37 -15.03
CA ASN A 284 -7.12 -6.81 -15.17
C ASN A 284 -5.88 -7.42 -14.50
N SER A 285 -5.14 -6.63 -13.70
CA SER A 285 -3.99 -7.14 -12.96
C SER A 285 -4.44 -8.27 -12.02
N LYS A 286 -3.59 -9.29 -11.91
CA LYS A 286 -3.77 -10.38 -10.94
C LYS A 286 -3.16 -10.05 -9.57
N ASP A 287 -2.43 -8.95 -9.48
CA ASP A 287 -1.83 -8.46 -8.25
C ASP A 287 -2.84 -7.58 -7.48
N VAL A 288 -3.41 -8.13 -6.41
CA VAL A 288 -4.39 -7.44 -5.56
C VAL A 288 -3.80 -6.20 -4.86
N THR A 289 -2.48 -6.15 -4.67
CA THR A 289 -1.81 -5.02 -4.04
C THR A 289 -1.83 -3.79 -4.94
N VAL A 290 -1.97 -3.96 -6.26
CA VAL A 290 -2.14 -2.85 -7.21
C VAL A 290 -3.44 -2.11 -6.91
N HIS A 291 -4.59 -2.78 -6.97
CA HIS A 291 -5.89 -2.12 -6.73
C HIS A 291 -5.97 -1.49 -5.33
N THR A 292 -5.44 -2.18 -4.32
CA THR A 292 -5.42 -1.68 -2.93
C THR A 292 -4.50 -0.48 -2.75
N THR A 293 -3.30 -0.50 -3.33
CA THR A 293 -2.36 0.64 -3.33
C THR A 293 -3.00 1.86 -3.94
N LEU A 294 -3.64 1.65 -5.08
CA LEU A 294 -4.21 2.76 -5.80
C LEU A 294 -5.38 3.39 -5.04
N MET A 295 -6.25 2.58 -4.42
CA MET A 295 -7.35 3.04 -3.58
C MET A 295 -6.85 3.77 -2.33
N TRP A 296 -5.78 3.29 -1.68
CA TRP A 296 -5.13 4.01 -0.58
C TRP A 296 -4.53 5.35 -1.01
N ALA A 297 -3.94 5.42 -2.20
CA ALA A 297 -3.45 6.68 -2.74
C ALA A 297 -4.61 7.68 -2.91
N ARG A 298 -5.76 7.25 -3.42
CA ARG A 298 -6.98 8.08 -3.48
C ARG A 298 -7.43 8.56 -2.12
N VAL A 299 -7.40 7.70 -1.09
CA VAL A 299 -7.74 8.09 0.29
C VAL A 299 -6.82 9.20 0.80
N ILE A 300 -5.49 9.04 0.65
CA ILE A 300 -4.50 10.02 1.10
C ILE A 300 -4.63 11.34 0.33
N GLY A 301 -4.81 11.27 -0.99
CA GLY A 301 -5.08 12.42 -1.84
C GLY A 301 -6.37 13.13 -1.47
N GLY A 302 -7.44 12.37 -1.26
CA GLY A 302 -8.76 12.86 -0.86
C GLY A 302 -8.73 13.58 0.48
N PHE A 303 -8.09 13.02 1.50
CA PHE A 303 -7.92 13.70 2.79
C PHE A 303 -7.10 15.00 2.66
N SER A 304 -6.04 14.98 1.86
CA SER A 304 -5.22 16.18 1.60
C SER A 304 -6.05 17.25 0.87
N ALA A 305 -6.84 16.86 -0.13
CA ALA A 305 -7.75 17.75 -0.86
C ALA A 305 -8.82 18.33 0.06
N LEU A 306 -9.44 17.51 0.93
CA LEU A 306 -10.41 17.96 1.93
C LEU A 306 -9.81 19.00 2.87
N LEU A 307 -8.59 18.77 3.36
CA LEU A 307 -7.90 19.74 4.21
C LEU A 307 -7.73 21.08 3.46
N ALA A 308 -7.32 21.05 2.19
CA ALA A 308 -7.17 22.24 1.36
C ALA A 308 -8.50 22.96 1.07
N GLN A 309 -9.58 22.21 0.84
CA GLN A 309 -10.91 22.75 0.59
C GLN A 309 -11.53 23.36 1.85
N LEU A 310 -11.47 22.66 2.99
CA LEU A 310 -11.96 23.19 4.27
C LEU A 310 -11.17 24.42 4.70
N PHE A 311 -9.84 24.39 4.54
CA PHE A 311 -9.01 25.56 4.79
C PHE A 311 -9.46 26.74 3.95
N ALA A 312 -9.67 26.55 2.64
CA ALA A 312 -10.17 27.63 1.78
C ALA A 312 -11.56 28.12 2.17
N GLN A 313 -12.49 27.19 2.49
CA GLN A 313 -13.86 27.53 2.86
C GLN A 313 -13.95 28.37 4.12
N PHE A 314 -13.15 28.05 5.15
CA PHE A 314 -13.25 28.70 6.45
C PHE A 314 -12.28 29.87 6.61
N PHE A 315 -11.04 29.77 6.14
CA PHE A 315 -10.04 30.83 6.33
C PHE A 315 -10.12 31.93 5.28
N TYR A 316 -10.61 31.64 4.07
CA TYR A 316 -10.78 32.69 3.04
C TYR A 316 -12.17 33.31 3.03
N LYS A 317 -13.08 32.86 3.90
CA LYS A 317 -14.46 33.37 4.02
C LYS A 317 -14.52 34.87 4.29
N ASP A 318 -13.67 35.34 5.20
CA ASP A 318 -13.64 36.74 5.64
C ASP A 318 -12.68 37.61 4.81
N ASN A 319 -11.93 36.98 3.91
CA ASN A 319 -10.96 37.69 3.08
C ASN A 319 -11.67 38.24 1.84
N LYS A 320 -11.81 39.58 1.75
CA LYS A 320 -12.52 40.28 0.65
C LYS A 320 -12.03 39.91 -0.75
N THR A 321 -10.86 39.31 -0.87
CA THR A 321 -10.21 38.98 -2.14
C THR A 321 -10.28 37.50 -2.52
N GLY A 322 -10.80 36.59 -1.69
CA GLY A 322 -10.64 35.13 -1.88
C GLY A 322 -11.83 34.25 -1.49
N ARG A 323 -13.04 34.81 -1.44
CA ARG A 323 -14.21 34.10 -0.91
C ARG A 323 -14.64 32.92 -1.79
N MET A 324 -14.77 31.76 -1.16
CA MET A 324 -15.45 30.60 -1.72
C MET A 324 -16.95 30.72 -1.47
N THR A 325 -17.77 30.35 -2.44
CA THR A 325 -19.24 30.37 -2.32
C THR A 325 -19.71 29.19 -1.48
N GLU A 326 -21.01 29.15 -1.18
CA GLU A 326 -21.62 27.97 -0.56
C GLU A 326 -21.62 26.77 -1.51
N GLU A 327 -21.67 27.00 -2.82
CA GLU A 327 -21.57 25.92 -3.81
C GLU A 327 -20.24 25.18 -3.74
N HIS A 328 -19.13 25.84 -3.36
CA HIS A 328 -17.87 25.15 -3.13
C HIS A 328 -17.98 24.12 -1.99
N LEU A 329 -18.70 24.43 -0.91
CA LEU A 329 -18.95 23.48 0.18
C LEU A 329 -19.75 22.27 -0.33
N TYR A 330 -20.81 22.50 -1.10
CA TYR A 330 -21.70 21.41 -1.50
C TYR A 330 -21.18 20.60 -2.68
N ILE A 331 -20.62 21.24 -3.69
CA ILE A 331 -20.15 20.57 -4.90
C ILE A 331 -18.76 20.00 -4.68
N SER A 332 -17.83 20.75 -4.09
CA SER A 332 -16.44 20.29 -3.93
C SER A 332 -16.23 19.53 -2.64
N VAL A 333 -16.58 20.08 -1.47
CA VAL A 333 -16.30 19.41 -0.19
C VAL A 333 -17.13 18.13 -0.03
N VAL A 334 -18.46 18.18 -0.19
CA VAL A 334 -19.30 16.95 -0.06
C VAL A 334 -18.87 15.88 -1.04
N SER A 335 -18.67 16.22 -2.32
CA SER A 335 -18.25 15.24 -3.33
C SER A 335 -16.91 14.61 -2.96
N THR A 336 -15.95 15.41 -2.47
CA THR A 336 -14.64 14.89 -2.04
C THR A 336 -14.78 14.01 -0.80
N VAL A 337 -15.67 14.33 0.14
CA VAL A 337 -15.99 13.48 1.30
C VAL A 337 -16.55 12.15 0.86
N LEU A 338 -17.61 12.14 0.05
CA LEU A 338 -18.26 10.92 -0.41
C LEU A 338 -17.29 10.06 -1.23
N TRP A 339 -16.53 10.68 -2.12
CA TRP A 339 -15.52 9.98 -2.91
C TRP A 339 -14.42 9.37 -2.04
N THR A 340 -13.87 10.14 -1.09
CA THR A 340 -12.84 9.65 -0.16
C THR A 340 -13.39 8.52 0.71
N LEU A 341 -14.60 8.66 1.24
CA LEU A 341 -15.25 7.66 2.10
C LEU A 341 -15.47 6.35 1.33
N GLY A 342 -15.84 6.42 0.06
CA GLY A 342 -16.03 5.21 -0.74
C GLY A 342 -14.72 4.45 -0.95
N ASN A 343 -13.62 5.18 -1.15
CA ASN A 343 -12.27 4.60 -1.21
C ASN A 343 -11.82 4.04 0.15
N VAL A 344 -12.15 4.69 1.27
CA VAL A 344 -11.87 4.17 2.62
C VAL A 344 -12.60 2.85 2.85
N ILE A 345 -13.89 2.78 2.54
CA ILE A 345 -14.69 1.56 2.71
C ILE A 345 -14.19 0.45 1.78
N TYR A 346 -13.80 0.79 0.55
CA TYR A 346 -13.13 -0.17 -0.33
C TYR A 346 -11.90 -0.76 0.37
N CYS A 347 -11.00 0.09 0.88
CA CYS A 347 -9.79 -0.35 1.55
C CYS A 347 -10.08 -1.18 2.80
N LEU A 348 -11.00 -0.73 3.67
CA LEU A 348 -11.40 -1.43 4.90
C LEU A 348 -11.94 -2.84 4.65
N ARG A 349 -12.57 -3.08 3.49
CA ARG A 349 -13.10 -4.38 3.09
C ARG A 349 -12.05 -5.29 2.43
N SER A 350 -10.91 -4.74 2.00
CA SER A 350 -9.83 -5.55 1.39
C SER A 350 -9.23 -6.50 2.43
N LYS A 351 -8.82 -7.68 2.00
CA LYS A 351 -8.13 -8.65 2.88
C LYS A 351 -6.62 -8.52 2.82
N ASP A 352 -6.10 -8.01 1.71
CA ASP A 352 -4.67 -7.93 1.46
C ASP A 352 -4.14 -6.53 1.82
N TRP A 353 -3.52 -6.45 2.99
CA TRP A 353 -2.92 -5.24 3.55
C TRP A 353 -1.42 -5.45 3.66
N GLY A 354 -0.71 -5.14 2.58
CA GLY A 354 0.73 -5.37 2.55
C GLY A 354 1.16 -5.56 1.11
N GLY A 355 2.08 -4.72 0.66
CA GLY A 355 2.75 -4.95 -0.63
C GLY A 355 3.79 -6.04 -0.48
N TYR A 356 4.34 -6.48 -1.60
CA TYR A 356 5.42 -7.46 -1.59
C TYR A 356 6.75 -6.82 -1.20
N MET A 357 7.72 -7.66 -0.83
CA MET A 357 9.11 -7.22 -0.72
C MET A 357 9.61 -6.72 -2.07
N GLU A 358 10.33 -5.61 -2.06
CA GLU A 358 10.84 -4.99 -3.27
C GLU A 358 12.05 -5.76 -3.79
N THR A 359 12.01 -6.18 -5.05
CA THR A 359 13.17 -6.77 -5.72
C THR A 359 14.09 -5.67 -6.26
N GLN A 360 15.41 -5.88 -6.25
CA GLN A 360 16.30 -4.92 -6.89
C GLN A 360 16.18 -5.00 -8.41
N SER A 361 15.76 -3.90 -9.04
CA SER A 361 15.69 -3.76 -10.50
C SER A 361 15.91 -2.30 -10.92
N LYS A 362 16.39 -2.09 -12.15
CA LYS A 362 16.52 -0.74 -12.73
C LYS A 362 15.17 -0.03 -12.81
N LEU A 363 14.12 -0.76 -13.20
CA LEU A 363 12.74 -0.26 -13.24
C LEU A 363 12.29 0.31 -11.89
N ASN A 364 12.59 -0.38 -10.80
CA ASN A 364 12.26 0.09 -9.45
C ASN A 364 13.03 1.36 -9.07
N THR A 365 14.25 1.55 -9.57
CA THR A 365 15.01 2.80 -9.37
C THR A 365 14.28 4.00 -10.01
N PHE A 366 13.77 3.84 -11.24
CA PHE A 366 12.99 4.90 -11.90
C PHE A 366 11.67 5.21 -11.18
N LEU A 367 11.01 4.19 -10.60
CA LEU A 367 9.80 4.38 -9.79
C LEU A 367 10.09 5.11 -8.47
N ARG A 368 11.21 4.82 -7.81
CA ARG A 368 11.67 5.55 -6.61
C ARG A 368 11.99 7.00 -6.93
N ASN A 369 12.69 7.26 -8.05
CA ASN A 369 12.94 8.61 -8.51
C ASN A 369 11.64 9.35 -8.85
N ASP A 370 10.69 8.67 -9.52
CA ASP A 370 9.37 9.23 -9.79
C ASP A 370 8.63 9.57 -8.49
N PHE A 371 8.67 8.70 -7.49
CA PHE A 371 8.11 8.96 -6.16
C PHE A 371 8.70 10.22 -5.54
N VAL A 372 10.03 10.32 -5.46
CA VAL A 372 10.69 11.48 -4.82
C VAL A 372 10.35 12.77 -5.55
N MET A 373 10.49 12.81 -6.89
CA MET A 373 10.17 14.01 -7.67
C MET A 373 8.70 14.42 -7.51
N THR A 374 7.78 13.45 -7.61
CA THR A 374 6.34 13.72 -7.51
C THR A 374 5.96 14.18 -6.11
N LEU A 375 6.53 13.57 -5.07
CA LEU A 375 6.25 13.93 -3.68
C LEU A 375 6.79 15.32 -3.36
N MET A 376 8.03 15.64 -3.77
CA MET A 376 8.60 16.97 -3.58
C MET A 376 7.74 18.04 -4.24
N LEU A 377 7.35 17.85 -5.50
CA LEU A 377 6.45 18.77 -6.19
C LEU A 377 5.09 18.85 -5.47
N GLY A 378 4.49 17.72 -5.11
CA GLY A 378 3.21 17.68 -4.40
C GLY A 378 3.24 18.46 -3.09
N ILE A 379 4.28 18.28 -2.27
CA ILE A 379 4.49 19.03 -1.03
C ILE A 379 4.72 20.52 -1.32
N MET A 380 5.51 20.88 -2.33
CA MET A 380 5.74 22.28 -2.69
C MET A 380 4.44 23.00 -3.08
N PHE A 381 3.62 22.38 -3.94
CA PHE A 381 2.32 22.91 -4.34
C PHE A 381 1.31 22.95 -3.18
N PHE A 382 1.38 21.99 -2.25
CA PHE A 382 0.45 21.88 -1.13
C PHE A 382 0.80 22.79 0.07
N ALA A 383 2.04 22.76 0.52
CA ALA A 383 2.50 23.48 1.71
C ALA A 383 2.87 24.93 1.40
N PHE A 384 3.43 25.21 0.22
CA PHE A 384 3.97 26.53 -0.14
C PHE A 384 3.34 27.14 -1.41
N PRO A 385 1.99 27.17 -1.54
CA PRO A 385 1.33 27.58 -2.77
C PRO A 385 1.61 29.04 -3.15
N VAL A 386 1.70 29.96 -2.18
CA VAL A 386 1.96 31.39 -2.45
C VAL A 386 3.38 31.62 -2.96
N TRP A 387 4.36 30.90 -2.39
CA TRP A 387 5.74 30.97 -2.88
C TRP A 387 5.83 30.44 -4.31
N MET A 388 5.20 29.30 -4.59
CA MET A 388 5.10 28.72 -5.93
C MET A 388 4.45 29.70 -6.92
N LEU A 389 3.32 30.31 -6.55
CA LEU A 389 2.62 31.30 -7.37
C LEU A 389 3.49 32.51 -7.72
N ARG A 390 4.24 33.05 -6.74
CA ARG A 390 5.15 34.19 -6.98
C ARG A 390 6.33 33.82 -7.87
N MET A 391 6.82 32.58 -7.76
CA MET A 391 7.87 32.09 -8.65
C MET A 391 7.35 31.93 -10.09
N GLN A 392 6.10 31.50 -10.27
CA GLN A 392 5.56 31.13 -11.58
C GLN A 392 4.80 32.25 -12.30
N THR A 393 4.33 33.27 -11.60
CA THR A 393 3.40 34.27 -12.16
C THR A 393 3.85 35.69 -11.84
N ASN A 394 3.54 36.61 -12.75
CA ASN A 394 3.72 38.06 -12.58
C ASN A 394 2.41 38.76 -12.16
N ILE A 395 1.43 38.00 -11.66
CA ILE A 395 0.13 38.56 -11.27
C ILE A 395 0.30 39.45 -10.05
N SER A 396 -0.13 40.70 -10.17
CA SER A 396 0.00 41.72 -9.12
C SER A 396 -0.89 41.45 -7.89
N LYS A 397 -2.00 40.74 -8.08
CA LYS A 397 -2.98 40.43 -7.02
C LYS A 397 -3.24 38.92 -6.93
N LEU A 398 -2.45 38.24 -6.11
CA LEU A 398 -2.72 36.86 -5.72
C LEU A 398 -3.90 36.81 -4.74
N ASN A 399 -4.84 35.90 -4.99
CA ASN A 399 -6.00 35.69 -4.14
C ASN A 399 -5.99 34.30 -3.47
N GLY A 400 -6.94 34.06 -2.54
CA GLY A 400 -7.09 32.78 -1.85
C GLY A 400 -7.43 31.61 -2.77
N VAL A 401 -8.14 31.86 -3.88
CA VAL A 401 -8.55 30.82 -4.84
C VAL A 401 -7.34 30.26 -5.59
N HIS A 402 -6.38 31.10 -5.99
CA HIS A 402 -5.11 30.66 -6.55
C HIS A 402 -4.40 29.69 -5.61
N ALA A 403 -4.24 30.10 -4.34
CA ALA A 403 -3.57 29.28 -3.35
C ALA A 403 -4.32 27.97 -3.11
N HIS A 404 -5.64 28.00 -3.08
CA HIS A 404 -6.49 26.81 -2.96
C HIS A 404 -6.28 25.84 -4.13
N LEU A 405 -6.35 26.30 -5.38
CA LEU A 405 -6.18 25.45 -6.56
C LEU A 405 -4.79 24.82 -6.63
N TYR A 406 -3.74 25.54 -6.20
CA TYR A 406 -2.40 24.98 -6.05
C TYR A 406 -2.36 23.85 -5.02
N ARG A 407 -3.03 24.01 -3.88
CA ARG A 407 -3.10 22.96 -2.87
C ARG A 407 -3.86 21.74 -3.36
N VAL A 408 -4.99 21.92 -4.03
CA VAL A 408 -5.76 20.80 -4.60
C VAL A 408 -4.92 20.06 -5.65
N PHE A 409 -4.22 20.79 -6.53
CA PHE A 409 -3.26 20.17 -7.45
C PHE A 409 -2.14 19.41 -6.71
N GLY A 410 -1.55 20.01 -5.67
CA GLY A 410 -0.54 19.37 -4.83
C GLY A 410 -1.04 18.07 -4.17
N SER A 411 -2.30 18.02 -3.72
CA SER A 411 -2.89 16.81 -3.15
C SER A 411 -3.00 15.66 -4.16
N ALA A 412 -3.32 15.97 -5.42
CA ALA A 412 -3.32 14.98 -6.50
C ALA A 412 -1.91 14.45 -6.80
N LEU A 413 -0.90 15.31 -6.73
CA LEU A 413 0.50 14.89 -6.85
C LEU A 413 0.93 14.01 -5.67
N ILE A 414 0.57 14.37 -4.44
CA ILE A 414 0.85 13.52 -3.26
C ILE A 414 0.22 12.12 -3.45
N SER A 415 -1.05 12.05 -3.88
CA SER A 415 -1.70 10.79 -4.24
C SER A 415 -0.89 10.03 -5.29
N SER A 416 -0.50 10.70 -6.37
CA SER A 416 0.27 10.10 -7.47
C SER A 416 1.64 9.59 -7.01
N ALA A 417 2.29 10.29 -6.07
CA ALA A 417 3.55 9.89 -5.48
C ALA A 417 3.41 8.57 -4.70
N ILE A 418 2.37 8.45 -3.86
CA ILE A 418 2.11 7.20 -3.12
C ILE A 418 1.99 6.00 -4.08
N ILE A 419 1.34 6.18 -5.23
CA ILE A 419 1.26 5.12 -6.24
C ILE A 419 2.66 4.76 -6.74
N SER A 420 3.49 5.72 -7.15
CA SER A 420 4.85 5.46 -7.64
C SER A 420 5.74 4.78 -6.60
N GLY A 421 5.69 5.24 -5.34
CA GLY A 421 6.50 4.68 -4.26
C GLY A 421 6.09 3.26 -3.88
N ARG A 422 4.83 2.89 -4.13
CA ARG A 422 4.32 1.54 -3.88
C ARG A 422 4.39 0.65 -5.12
N ALA A 423 4.43 1.23 -6.32
CA ALA A 423 4.52 0.49 -7.57
C ALA A 423 5.79 -0.36 -7.65
N SER A 424 6.89 0.03 -6.99
CA SER A 424 8.10 -0.81 -6.90
C SER A 424 7.85 -2.19 -6.30
N ASN A 425 6.79 -2.31 -5.49
CA ASN A 425 6.40 -3.54 -4.79
C ASN A 425 5.37 -4.36 -5.57
N PHE A 426 4.96 -3.93 -6.77
CA PHE A 426 4.06 -4.73 -7.60
C PHE A 426 4.79 -5.98 -8.12
N LEU A 427 4.08 -7.11 -8.20
CA LEU A 427 4.64 -8.37 -8.70
C LEU A 427 4.85 -8.36 -10.21
N ILE A 428 3.97 -7.66 -10.94
CA ILE A 428 3.92 -7.72 -12.40
C ILE A 428 4.56 -6.46 -12.96
N ASP A 429 5.63 -6.62 -13.75
CA ASP A 429 6.35 -5.49 -14.32
C ASP A 429 5.52 -4.67 -15.32
N SER A 430 4.49 -5.25 -15.94
CA SER A 430 3.55 -4.48 -16.77
C SER A 430 2.79 -3.44 -15.95
N ASP A 431 2.47 -3.73 -14.69
CA ASP A 431 1.75 -2.81 -13.81
C ASP A 431 2.68 -1.67 -13.34
N LYS A 432 3.94 -2.01 -13.06
CA LYS A 432 5.02 -1.03 -12.80
C LYS A 432 5.19 -0.05 -13.96
N ARG A 433 5.28 -0.58 -15.18
CA ARG A 433 5.40 0.24 -16.40
C ARG A 433 4.14 1.06 -16.66
N SER A 434 2.96 0.53 -16.34
CA SER A 434 1.69 1.26 -16.47
C SER A 434 1.69 2.56 -15.65
N GLN A 435 2.31 2.58 -14.47
CA GLN A 435 2.50 3.81 -13.69
C GLN A 435 3.36 4.84 -14.43
N LEU A 436 4.48 4.41 -15.03
CA LEU A 436 5.37 5.28 -15.78
C LEU A 436 4.74 5.77 -17.09
N TYR A 437 3.95 4.93 -17.77
CA TYR A 437 3.15 5.36 -18.93
C TYR A 437 2.11 6.41 -18.53
N ALA A 438 1.37 6.19 -17.43
CA ALA A 438 0.44 7.18 -16.92
C ALA A 438 1.13 8.52 -16.61
N ARG A 439 2.34 8.46 -16.02
CA ARG A 439 3.17 9.66 -15.82
C ARG A 439 3.51 10.37 -17.11
N LEU A 440 3.94 9.62 -18.14
CA LEU A 440 4.25 10.17 -19.45
C LEU A 440 3.05 10.93 -20.04
N TYR A 441 1.85 10.32 -20.01
CA TYR A 441 0.63 10.96 -20.50
C TYR A 441 0.29 12.24 -19.73
N ILE A 442 0.36 12.20 -18.39
CA ILE A 442 0.12 13.38 -17.54
C ILE A 442 1.09 14.49 -17.91
N ASN A 443 2.39 14.19 -17.98
CA ASN A 443 3.41 15.21 -18.21
C ASN A 443 3.31 15.82 -19.61
N ILE A 444 3.09 15.00 -20.65
CA ILE A 444 2.87 15.51 -22.02
C ILE A 444 1.64 16.41 -22.07
N ALA A 445 0.52 15.99 -21.46
CA ALA A 445 -0.69 16.80 -21.42
C ALA A 445 -0.48 18.11 -20.66
N LEU A 446 0.28 18.11 -19.56
CA LEU A 446 0.64 19.32 -18.82
C LEU A 446 1.53 20.27 -19.65
N ILE A 447 2.48 19.75 -20.43
CA ILE A 447 3.30 20.56 -21.35
C ILE A 447 2.42 21.21 -22.43
N ILE A 448 1.49 20.45 -23.03
CA ILE A 448 0.55 20.97 -24.02
C ILE A 448 -0.33 22.06 -23.40
N LEU A 449 -0.90 21.79 -22.22
CA LEU A 449 -1.72 22.77 -21.51
C LEU A 449 -0.92 24.04 -21.18
N PHE A 450 0.34 23.90 -20.78
CA PHE A 450 1.23 25.02 -20.53
C PHE A 450 1.47 25.83 -21.81
N ALA A 451 1.82 25.17 -22.93
CA ALA A 451 2.03 25.84 -24.21
C ALA A 451 0.78 26.62 -24.65
N VAL A 452 -0.40 26.03 -24.58
CA VAL A 452 -1.67 26.69 -24.91
C VAL A 452 -1.95 27.89 -23.99
N SER A 453 -1.71 27.74 -22.68
CA SER A 453 -1.94 28.81 -21.69
C SER A 453 -0.92 29.95 -21.83
N TYR A 454 0.31 29.61 -22.19
CA TYR A 454 1.40 30.57 -22.41
C TYR A 454 1.16 31.40 -23.68
N LEU A 455 0.74 30.76 -24.78
CA LEU A 455 0.43 31.43 -26.04
C LEU A 455 -0.85 32.29 -25.94
N SER A 456 -1.88 31.81 -25.24
CA SER A 456 -3.16 32.56 -25.12
C SER A 456 -3.07 33.80 -24.22
N SER A 457 -2.15 33.83 -23.25
CA SER A 457 -1.99 34.95 -22.30
C SER A 457 -1.01 36.05 -22.76
N LYS A 458 -0.48 35.95 -23.99
CA LYS A 458 0.54 36.87 -24.54
C LYS A 458 1.72 37.12 -23.58
N HIS A 459 2.11 36.10 -22.81
CA HIS A 459 3.22 36.13 -21.83
C HIS A 459 3.06 37.07 -20.61
N LEU A 460 1.99 37.87 -20.52
CA LEU A 460 1.90 38.95 -19.52
C LEU A 460 1.72 38.45 -18.08
N GLN A 461 1.10 37.28 -17.89
CA GLN A 461 0.78 36.74 -16.56
C GLN A 461 1.82 35.77 -16.00
N TRP A 462 2.69 35.23 -16.85
CA TRP A 462 3.68 34.21 -16.46
C TRP A 462 5.05 34.86 -16.23
N SER A 463 5.73 34.45 -15.17
CA SER A 463 7.09 34.93 -14.90
C SER A 463 8.08 34.34 -15.92
N ALA A 464 9.19 35.02 -16.16
CA ALA A 464 10.28 34.48 -16.99
C ALA A 464 10.87 33.20 -16.39
N GLN A 465 10.80 33.04 -15.06
CA GLN A 465 11.26 31.85 -14.33
C GLN A 465 10.30 30.65 -14.48
N ASN A 466 9.05 30.89 -14.86
CA ASN A 466 8.06 29.84 -14.99
C ASN A 466 8.38 28.87 -16.12
N THR A 467 8.80 29.39 -17.28
CA THR A 467 9.13 28.56 -18.44
C THR A 467 10.23 27.53 -18.15
N PRO A 468 11.41 27.90 -17.61
CA PRO A 468 12.42 26.90 -17.25
C PRO A 468 11.99 26.01 -16.08
N PHE A 469 11.19 26.51 -15.14
CA PHE A 469 10.67 25.67 -14.05
C PHE A 469 9.72 24.58 -14.57
N VAL A 470 8.71 24.96 -15.37
CA VAL A 470 7.71 24.05 -15.91
C VAL A 470 8.34 23.14 -16.95
N LEU A 471 9.02 23.68 -17.96
CA LEU A 471 9.62 22.86 -19.00
C LEU A 471 10.77 22.02 -18.46
N GLY A 472 11.67 22.58 -17.64
CA GLY A 472 12.80 21.83 -17.08
C GLY A 472 12.34 20.75 -16.09
N GLY A 473 11.49 21.11 -15.14
CA GLY A 473 10.97 20.18 -14.13
C GLY A 473 10.13 19.07 -14.77
N VAL A 474 9.16 19.42 -15.62
CA VAL A 474 8.29 18.43 -16.28
C VAL A 474 9.07 17.63 -17.34
N ALA A 475 10.06 18.20 -18.04
CA ALA A 475 10.90 17.44 -18.96
C ALA A 475 11.77 16.41 -18.24
N MET A 476 12.46 16.79 -17.16
CA MET A 476 13.24 15.83 -16.36
C MET A 476 12.35 14.70 -15.84
N TRP A 477 11.15 15.06 -15.37
CA TRP A 477 10.16 14.10 -14.90
C TRP A 477 9.66 13.17 -16.02
N THR A 478 9.45 13.71 -17.22
CA THR A 478 9.07 12.97 -18.44
C THR A 478 10.18 12.02 -18.89
N LEU A 479 11.43 12.49 -18.88
CA LEU A 479 12.59 11.68 -19.25
C LEU A 479 12.80 10.51 -18.28
N ASN A 480 12.64 10.74 -16.97
CA ASN A 480 12.66 9.66 -15.98
C ASN A 480 11.58 8.60 -16.27
N ALA A 481 10.35 9.04 -16.56
CA ALA A 481 9.26 8.13 -16.90
C ALA A 481 9.55 7.36 -18.21
N LEU A 482 10.01 8.05 -19.25
CA LEU A 482 10.33 7.48 -20.55
C LEU A 482 11.44 6.42 -20.44
N PHE A 483 12.57 6.75 -19.82
CA PHE A 483 13.67 5.81 -19.64
C PHE A 483 13.28 4.65 -18.73
N GLY A 484 12.46 4.89 -17.70
CA GLY A 484 11.92 3.83 -16.86
C GLY A 484 11.06 2.84 -17.64
N CYS A 485 10.19 3.29 -18.56
CA CYS A 485 9.36 2.41 -19.39
C CYS A 485 10.18 1.46 -20.27
N TYR A 486 11.35 1.89 -20.75
CA TYR A 486 12.26 1.09 -21.57
C TYR A 486 13.34 0.36 -20.77
N SER A 487 13.43 0.63 -19.46
CA SER A 487 14.42 -0.05 -18.61
C SER A 487 14.10 -1.54 -18.49
N SER A 488 15.15 -2.36 -18.57
CA SER A 488 15.02 -3.80 -18.43
C SER A 488 14.85 -4.19 -16.96
N SER A 489 13.99 -5.17 -16.71
CA SER A 489 13.75 -5.71 -15.36
C SER A 489 14.85 -6.68 -14.90
N TYR A 490 16.05 -6.64 -15.48
CA TYR A 490 17.10 -7.62 -15.18
C TYR A 490 17.36 -7.69 -13.68
N HIS A 491 17.05 -8.85 -13.10
CA HIS A 491 17.52 -9.22 -11.78
C HIS A 491 19.03 -9.46 -11.92
N ARG A 492 19.84 -8.65 -11.21
CA ARG A 492 21.18 -9.12 -10.85
C ARG A 492 20.95 -10.21 -9.82
N THR A 493 21.07 -11.46 -10.27
CA THR A 493 21.23 -12.63 -9.40
C THR A 493 22.50 -12.50 -8.58
#